data_AF-A0A1B0C991-F1
#
_entry.id   AF-A0A1B0C991-F1
#
_cell.length_a   1.000
_cell.length_b   1.000
_cell.length_c   1.000
_cell.angle_alpha   90.00
_cell.angle_beta   90.00
_cell.angle_gamma   90.00
#
_symmetry.space_group_name_H-M   'P 1'
#
loop_
_entity.id
_entity.type
_entity.pdbx_description
1 polymer ?
#
loop_
_entity_poly.entity_id
_entity_poly.type
_entity_poly.pdbx_seq_one_letter_code
_entity_poly.pdbx_strand_id
1 'polypeptide(L)'
;MDSNQPILMRSRSSVGGKVRGFFQFETSVKVICLIIIFGYFLSYFETVADALIVTPGYFMPPLVQIWTAFTFCFVEKHLWEVLVDIATVALCGKLIEPLWGSLEMMTYFAVTNFGVVILTTTYYLFLYACTKNPLILFEVHIYGLAGYIAAVCVAVHQIMPDHLIARTPIGNFTNRNIPLTLFLVAVFLWLLGLLEGRYPTMFLAGIITSWIYLRFIQRHRNGSRGDYSENFAFVRFFPIVLQPFVSILVNPIYYTCRRLGIIKHTPVPPATSNTLPLSSVSISMGGVDPYDMERRRQIALKALNERLSKATDSSRSKALPKSFPQSTIKSSAPAISINIPTTSSAASTSHESLIKFPEGEQNKNQLP
;
A
#
# COMPACT_ATOMS: atom_id res chain seq x y z
N MET A 1 -56.05 39.12 16.66
CA MET A 1 -54.90 39.97 16.28
C MET A 1 -53.66 39.10 16.38
N ASP A 2 -53.05 38.87 15.22
CA ASP A 2 -51.63 38.56 14.98
C ASP A 2 -51.04 37.27 15.60
N SER A 3 -50.29 36.42 14.90
CA SER A 3 -49.78 36.42 13.52
C SER A 3 -49.28 34.99 13.26
N ASN A 4 -49.78 34.37 12.19
CA ASN A 4 -49.21 33.16 11.60
C ASN A 4 -47.91 33.57 10.86
N GLN A 5 -46.76 33.01 11.24
CA GLN A 5 -45.53 33.04 10.44
C GLN A 5 -44.98 31.62 10.31
N PRO A 6 -44.84 31.07 9.08
CA PRO A 6 -44.29 29.75 8.87
C PRO A 6 -42.76 29.79 8.98
N ILE A 7 -42.22 28.81 9.70
CA ILE A 7 -40.78 28.54 9.81
C ILE A 7 -40.27 28.11 8.43
N LEU A 8 -39.72 29.07 7.70
CA LEU A 8 -39.08 28.88 6.41
C LEU A 8 -37.75 28.15 6.65
N MET A 9 -37.78 26.83 6.49
CA MET A 9 -36.59 25.97 6.54
C MET A 9 -35.67 26.35 5.38
N ARG A 10 -34.70 27.19 5.70
CA ARG A 10 -33.70 27.75 4.80
C ARG A 10 -32.84 26.61 4.24
N SER A 11 -33.20 26.12 3.05
CA SER A 11 -32.31 25.35 2.18
C SER A 11 -31.16 26.27 1.76
N ARG A 12 -30.08 26.30 2.56
CA ARG A 12 -28.86 27.05 2.29
C ARG A 12 -27.79 26.07 1.79
N SER A 13 -27.64 26.03 0.47
CA SER A 13 -26.39 25.81 -0.26
C SER A 13 -25.58 24.53 0.03
N SER A 14 -25.93 23.44 -0.66
CA SER A 14 -25.00 22.30 -0.89
C SER A 14 -23.75 22.71 -1.71
N VAL A 15 -23.84 23.81 -2.47
CA VAL A 15 -22.74 24.33 -3.30
C VAL A 15 -21.58 24.91 -2.46
N GLY A 16 -21.89 25.54 -1.31
CA GLY A 16 -20.87 26.17 -0.45
C GLY A 16 -19.99 25.15 0.30
N GLY A 17 -20.51 23.95 0.59
CA GLY A 17 -19.74 22.87 1.21
C GLY A 17 -18.71 22.26 0.25
N LYS A 18 -19.03 22.22 -1.05
CA LYS A 18 -18.14 21.66 -2.09
C LYS A 18 -16.96 22.58 -2.39
N VAL A 19 -17.20 23.90 -2.43
CA VAL A 19 -16.13 24.91 -2.54
C VAL A 19 -15.24 24.92 -1.30
N ARG A 20 -15.83 24.79 -0.10
CA ARG A 20 -15.07 24.73 1.16
C ARG A 20 -14.17 23.47 1.26
N GLY A 21 -14.55 22.36 0.64
CA GLY A 21 -13.70 21.16 0.52
C GLY A 21 -12.47 21.37 -0.36
N PHE A 22 -12.57 22.19 -1.42
CA PHE A 22 -11.43 22.51 -2.29
C PHE A 22 -10.39 23.42 -1.60
N PHE A 23 -10.83 24.26 -0.67
CA PHE A 23 -9.92 25.11 0.11
C PHE A 23 -9.14 24.36 1.20
N GLN A 24 -9.51 23.12 1.53
CA GLN A 24 -8.83 22.27 2.53
C GLN A 24 -7.61 21.51 1.99
N PHE A 25 -7.32 21.59 0.68
CA PHE A 25 -6.12 20.97 0.14
C PHE A 25 -4.87 21.74 0.59
N GLU A 26 -3.80 21.00 0.85
CA GLU A 26 -2.49 21.54 1.17
C GLU A 26 -1.89 22.33 0.02
N THR A 27 -0.89 23.15 0.34
CA THR A 27 -0.30 24.09 -0.63
C THR A 27 0.34 23.36 -1.81
N SER A 28 0.99 22.21 -1.57
CA SER A 28 1.65 21.42 -2.61
C SER A 28 0.69 20.90 -3.68
N VAL A 29 -0.48 20.40 -3.28
CA VAL A 29 -1.52 19.91 -4.19
C VAL A 29 -2.05 21.03 -5.07
N LYS A 30 -2.32 22.20 -4.46
CA LYS A 30 -2.77 23.39 -5.19
C LYS A 30 -1.75 23.84 -6.23
N VAL A 31 -0.47 23.85 -5.87
CA VAL A 31 0.63 24.20 -6.79
C VAL A 31 0.69 23.22 -7.97
N ILE A 32 0.65 21.91 -7.72
CA ILE A 32 0.66 20.91 -8.79
C ILE A 32 -0.55 21.08 -9.73
N CYS A 33 -1.75 21.26 -9.19
CA CYS A 33 -2.95 21.49 -10.00
C CYS A 33 -2.84 22.77 -10.85
N LEU A 34 -2.30 23.86 -10.30
CA LEU A 34 -2.07 25.09 -11.06
C LEU A 34 -1.05 24.88 -12.19
N ILE A 35 0.02 24.12 -11.95
CA ILE A 35 1.02 23.80 -12.96
C ILE A 35 0.42 22.93 -14.07
N ILE A 36 -0.42 21.94 -13.76
CA ILE A 36 -1.11 21.12 -14.77
C ILE A 36 -2.03 21.98 -15.64
N ILE A 37 -2.80 22.89 -15.03
CA ILE A 37 -3.66 23.83 -15.77
C ILE A 37 -2.81 24.73 -16.67
N PHE A 38 -1.69 25.25 -16.16
CA PHE A 38 -0.77 26.07 -16.94
C PHE A 38 -0.14 25.27 -18.10
N GLY A 39 0.26 24.02 -17.87
CA GLY A 39 0.80 23.14 -18.89
C GLY A 39 -0.20 22.79 -19.99
N TYR A 40 -1.49 22.68 -19.66
CA TYR A 40 -2.57 22.58 -20.65
C TYR A 40 -2.65 23.82 -21.54
N PHE A 41 -2.52 25.03 -20.98
CA PHE A 41 -2.45 26.25 -21.78
C PHE A 41 -1.19 26.32 -22.66
N LEU A 42 -0.06 25.82 -22.17
CA LEU A 42 1.17 25.71 -22.97
C LEU A 42 1.03 24.70 -24.12
N SER A 43 0.17 23.68 -23.98
CA SER A 43 -0.06 22.69 -25.02
C SER A 43 -0.66 23.27 -26.31
N TYR A 44 -1.27 24.47 -26.28
CA TYR A 44 -1.76 25.13 -27.50
C TYR A 44 -0.64 25.72 -28.35
N PHE A 45 0.54 25.95 -27.77
CA PHE A 45 1.72 26.41 -28.50
C PHE A 45 2.54 25.19 -28.91
N GLU A 46 2.31 24.67 -30.12
CA GLU A 46 2.92 23.41 -30.61
C GLU A 46 4.44 23.38 -30.42
N THR A 47 5.14 24.47 -30.76
CA THR A 47 6.60 24.58 -30.60
C THR A 47 7.07 24.45 -29.15
N VAL A 48 6.28 24.98 -28.20
CA VAL A 48 6.60 24.91 -26.77
C VAL A 48 6.21 23.54 -26.22
N ALA A 49 5.08 22.99 -26.65
CA ALA A 49 4.62 21.66 -26.27
C ALA A 49 5.65 20.60 -26.66
N ASP A 50 6.13 20.61 -27.91
CA ASP A 50 7.11 19.65 -28.41
C ASP A 50 8.46 19.74 -27.68
N ALA A 51 8.83 20.93 -27.20
CA ALA A 51 10.03 21.12 -26.39
C ALA A 51 9.90 20.62 -24.94
N LEU A 52 8.67 20.46 -24.43
CA LEU A 52 8.38 20.02 -23.06
C LEU A 52 8.04 18.54 -22.96
N ILE A 53 7.58 17.94 -24.05
CA ILE A 53 7.18 16.54 -24.16
C ILE A 53 8.40 15.65 -24.40
N VAL A 54 8.37 14.42 -23.88
CA VAL A 54 9.47 13.47 -24.08
C VAL A 54 9.29 12.77 -25.43
N THR A 55 10.27 12.94 -26.30
CA THR A 55 10.43 12.10 -27.50
C THR A 55 11.62 11.17 -27.26
N PRO A 56 11.43 9.83 -27.28
CA PRO A 56 12.50 8.87 -26.98
C PRO A 56 13.79 9.10 -27.78
N GLY A 57 13.68 9.60 -29.01
CA GLY A 57 14.81 9.85 -29.90
C GLY A 57 15.69 11.02 -29.48
N TYR A 58 15.12 12.03 -28.83
CA TYR A 58 15.87 13.20 -28.36
C TYR A 58 16.42 13.05 -26.93
N PHE A 59 16.06 11.94 -26.26
CA PHE A 59 16.65 11.58 -24.98
C PHE A 59 18.10 11.08 -25.14
N MET A 60 18.44 10.55 -26.33
CA MET A 60 19.79 10.11 -26.67
C MET A 60 20.63 11.26 -27.28
N PRO A 61 21.97 11.19 -27.23
CA PRO A 61 22.84 12.15 -27.92
C PRO A 61 22.49 12.23 -29.41
N PRO A 62 22.48 13.42 -30.04
CA PRO A 62 23.23 14.63 -29.67
C PRO A 62 22.46 15.74 -28.91
N LEU A 63 21.12 15.67 -28.81
CA LEU A 63 20.31 16.76 -28.22
C LEU A 63 20.12 16.64 -26.70
N VAL A 64 20.11 15.41 -26.16
CA VAL A 64 19.97 15.06 -24.72
C VAL A 64 19.05 16.01 -23.95
N GLN A 65 17.75 15.99 -24.29
CA GLN A 65 16.77 16.90 -23.69
C GLN A 65 16.35 16.45 -22.28
N ILE A 66 17.26 16.51 -21.30
CA ILE A 66 17.02 15.99 -19.93
C ILE A 66 15.85 16.68 -19.24
N TRP A 67 15.59 17.95 -19.53
CA TRP A 67 14.50 18.72 -18.93
C TRP A 67 13.13 18.11 -19.25
N THR A 68 12.98 17.44 -20.39
CA THR A 68 11.71 16.80 -20.79
C THR A 68 11.28 15.74 -19.78
N ALA A 69 12.22 15.08 -19.09
CA ALA A 69 11.93 14.15 -18.00
C ALA A 69 11.24 14.79 -16.80
N PHE A 70 11.37 16.11 -16.62
CA PHE A 70 10.73 16.88 -15.55
C PHE A 70 9.42 17.53 -16.03
N THR A 71 9.33 17.90 -17.30
CA THR A 71 8.23 18.72 -17.82
C THR A 71 7.09 17.93 -18.44
N PHE A 72 7.36 16.71 -18.94
CA PHE A 72 6.36 15.93 -19.69
C PHE A 72 5.09 15.64 -18.90
N CYS A 73 5.23 15.45 -17.58
CA CYS A 73 4.12 15.09 -16.71
C CYS A 73 3.16 16.26 -16.47
N PHE A 74 3.48 17.49 -16.88
CA PHE A 74 2.57 18.63 -16.72
C PHE A 74 1.86 19.03 -18.00
N VAL A 75 2.19 18.41 -19.13
CA VAL A 75 1.61 18.73 -20.44
C VAL A 75 0.57 17.67 -20.79
N GLU A 76 -0.66 18.12 -20.99
CA GLU A 76 -1.78 17.30 -21.47
C GLU A 76 -2.41 17.99 -22.68
N LYS A 77 -2.84 17.20 -23.67
CA LYS A 77 -3.46 17.73 -24.90
C LYS A 77 -4.97 17.86 -24.78
N HIS A 78 -5.61 17.01 -23.99
CA HIS A 78 -7.07 16.99 -23.87
C HIS A 78 -7.55 17.49 -22.50
N LEU A 79 -8.61 18.32 -22.51
CA LEU A 79 -9.19 18.86 -21.27
C LEU A 79 -9.67 17.76 -20.30
N TRP A 80 -10.17 16.64 -20.82
CA TRP A 80 -10.65 15.55 -19.97
C TRP A 80 -9.50 14.85 -19.23
N GLU A 81 -8.31 14.76 -19.83
CA GLU A 81 -7.10 14.21 -19.19
C GLU A 81 -6.70 15.11 -18.02
N VAL A 82 -6.65 16.43 -18.24
CA VAL A 82 -6.41 17.42 -17.19
C VAL A 82 -7.39 17.29 -16.02
N LEU A 83 -8.68 17.05 -16.29
CA LEU A 83 -9.67 16.85 -15.24
C LEU A 83 -9.40 15.57 -14.44
N VAL A 84 -9.03 14.47 -15.12
CA VAL A 84 -8.66 13.20 -14.47
C VAL A 84 -7.39 13.37 -13.64
N ASP A 85 -6.42 14.14 -14.11
CA ASP A 85 -5.18 14.41 -13.40
C ASP A 85 -5.39 15.24 -12.15
N ILE A 86 -6.16 16.34 -12.25
CA ILE A 86 -6.53 17.16 -11.10
C ILE A 86 -7.28 16.30 -10.07
N ALA A 87 -8.20 15.44 -10.51
CA ALA A 87 -8.90 14.52 -9.63
C ALA A 87 -7.94 13.52 -8.95
N THR A 88 -6.96 13.00 -9.69
CA THR A 88 -5.96 12.05 -9.20
C THR A 88 -5.03 12.70 -8.18
N VAL A 89 -4.52 13.90 -8.47
CA VAL A 89 -3.66 14.66 -7.55
C VAL A 89 -4.44 15.08 -6.30
N ALA A 90 -5.72 15.48 -6.45
CA ALA A 90 -6.58 15.79 -5.31
C ALA A 90 -6.88 14.56 -4.44
N LEU A 91 -7.09 13.39 -5.05
CA LEU A 91 -7.27 12.12 -4.34
C LEU A 91 -5.99 11.72 -3.61
N CYS A 92 -4.83 11.89 -4.25
CA CYS A 92 -3.52 11.69 -3.61
C CYS A 92 -3.35 12.62 -2.39
N GLY A 93 -3.62 13.92 -2.54
CA GLY A 93 -3.59 14.87 -1.42
C GLY A 93 -4.53 14.50 -0.28
N LYS A 94 -5.72 13.99 -0.59
CA LYS A 94 -6.69 13.61 0.45
C LYS A 94 -6.35 12.32 1.19
N LEU A 95 -5.82 11.32 0.48
CA LEU A 95 -5.59 9.99 1.01
C LEU A 95 -4.16 9.77 1.46
N ILE A 96 -3.18 10.19 0.67
CA ILE A 96 -1.77 9.84 0.85
C ILE A 96 -1.08 10.84 1.79
N GLU A 97 -1.37 12.13 1.62
CA GLU A 97 -0.73 13.20 2.39
C GLU A 97 -0.90 13.07 3.91
N PRO A 98 -2.09 12.77 4.47
CA PRO A 98 -2.24 12.64 5.91
C PRO A 98 -1.49 11.45 6.49
N LEU A 99 -1.27 10.42 5.67
CA LEU A 99 -0.59 9.18 6.07
C LEU A 99 0.94 9.32 6.00
N TRP A 100 1.47 9.88 4.91
CA TRP A 100 2.92 9.91 4.65
C TRP A 100 3.55 11.26 4.98
N GLY A 101 2.77 12.34 4.98
CA GLY A 101 3.24 13.72 5.04
C GLY A 101 3.48 14.31 3.65
N SER A 102 3.53 15.65 3.59
CA SER A 102 3.64 16.41 2.34
C SER A 102 4.95 16.17 1.60
N LEU A 103 6.09 16.07 2.32
CA LEU A 103 7.40 15.83 1.72
C LEU A 103 7.50 14.45 1.05
N GLU A 104 7.00 13.40 1.71
CA GLU A 104 7.01 12.05 1.15
C GLU A 104 6.03 11.95 -0.03
N MET A 105 4.88 12.63 0.02
CA MET A 105 3.97 12.73 -1.13
C MET A 105 4.65 13.39 -2.35
N MET A 106 5.35 14.52 -2.15
CA MET A 106 6.08 15.18 -3.24
C MET A 106 7.23 14.31 -3.76
N THR A 107 7.94 13.62 -2.87
CA THR A 107 8.98 12.66 -3.25
C THR A 107 8.40 11.53 -4.08
N TYR A 108 7.23 11.00 -3.68
CA TYR A 108 6.53 9.97 -4.42
C TYR A 108 6.10 10.44 -5.82
N PHE A 109 5.54 11.65 -5.91
CA PHE A 109 5.20 12.27 -7.19
C PHE A 109 6.41 12.38 -8.12
N ALA A 110 7.53 12.91 -7.61
CA ALA A 110 8.76 13.07 -8.39
C ALA A 110 9.33 11.71 -8.82
N VAL A 111 9.60 10.82 -7.87
CA VAL A 111 10.25 9.52 -8.14
C VAL A 111 9.42 8.66 -9.09
N THR A 112 8.09 8.68 -8.95
CA THR A 112 7.21 7.94 -9.85
C THR A 112 7.32 8.48 -11.28
N ASN A 113 7.20 9.80 -11.49
CA ASN A 113 7.26 10.38 -12.83
C ASN A 113 8.65 10.18 -13.48
N PHE A 114 9.74 10.34 -12.73
CA PHE A 114 11.09 10.01 -13.23
C PHE A 114 11.23 8.54 -13.58
N GLY A 115 10.71 7.65 -12.72
CA GLY A 115 10.73 6.23 -12.99
C GLY A 115 9.95 5.88 -14.25
N VAL A 116 8.78 6.50 -14.45
CA VAL A 116 7.94 6.28 -15.63
C VAL A 116 8.70 6.65 -16.89
N VAL A 117 9.23 7.87 -16.98
CA VAL A 117 9.93 8.33 -18.20
C VAL A 117 11.17 7.49 -18.51
N ILE A 118 11.94 7.07 -17.50
CA ILE A 118 13.11 6.22 -17.69
C ILE A 118 12.69 4.86 -18.24
N LEU A 119 11.69 4.20 -17.62
CA LEU A 119 11.24 2.88 -18.05
C LEU A 119 10.56 2.91 -19.42
N THR A 120 9.72 3.90 -19.70
CA THR A 120 9.05 4.02 -21.01
C THR A 120 10.06 4.32 -22.11
N THR A 121 11.01 5.23 -21.88
CA THR A 121 12.07 5.52 -22.86
C THR A 121 12.95 4.29 -23.11
N THR A 122 13.31 3.57 -22.05
CA THR A 122 14.08 2.31 -22.17
C THR A 122 13.30 1.25 -22.96
N TYR A 123 11.99 1.15 -22.74
CA TYR A 123 11.12 0.24 -23.48
C TYR A 123 11.06 0.58 -24.98
N TYR A 124 10.87 1.85 -25.33
CA TYR A 124 10.86 2.27 -26.74
C TYR A 124 12.22 2.14 -27.41
N LEU A 125 13.32 2.35 -26.67
CA LEU A 125 14.67 2.08 -27.16
C LEU A 125 14.88 0.59 -27.42
N PHE A 126 14.39 -0.27 -26.54
CA PHE A 126 14.43 -1.73 -26.73
C PHE A 126 13.60 -2.16 -27.95
N LEU A 127 12.38 -1.64 -28.10
CA LEU A 127 11.55 -1.90 -29.29
C LEU A 127 12.23 -1.44 -30.58
N TYR A 128 12.89 -0.28 -30.56
CA TYR A 128 13.70 0.20 -31.67
C TYR A 128 14.86 -0.77 -31.97
N ALA A 129 15.58 -1.25 -30.96
CA ALA A 129 16.68 -2.19 -31.16
C ALA A 129 16.21 -3.52 -31.82
N CYS A 130 15.01 -4.00 -31.46
CA CYS A 130 14.43 -5.20 -32.07
C CYS A 130 13.88 -4.97 -33.48
N THR A 131 13.17 -3.87 -33.70
CA THR A 131 12.42 -3.62 -34.94
C THR A 131 13.24 -2.86 -35.99
N LYS A 132 14.26 -2.11 -35.56
CA LYS A 132 15.08 -1.18 -36.36
C LYS A 132 14.30 -0.09 -37.11
N ASN A 133 13.08 0.20 -36.65
CA ASN A 133 12.21 1.22 -37.25
C ASN A 133 12.36 2.56 -36.51
N PRO A 134 12.93 3.61 -37.14
CA PRO A 134 13.18 4.89 -36.49
C PRO A 134 11.90 5.63 -36.10
N LEU A 135 10.76 5.35 -36.78
CA LEU A 135 9.47 5.97 -36.49
C LEU A 135 9.04 5.77 -35.02
N ILE A 136 9.32 4.61 -34.44
CA ILE A 136 8.98 4.30 -33.04
C ILE A 136 9.66 5.28 -32.06
N LEU A 137 10.83 5.80 -32.45
CA LEU A 137 11.66 6.62 -31.57
C LEU A 137 11.34 8.12 -31.71
N PHE A 138 10.94 8.58 -32.90
CA PHE A 138 10.73 9.99 -33.21
C PHE A 138 9.26 10.41 -33.32
N GLU A 139 8.34 9.47 -33.58
CA GLU A 139 6.90 9.77 -33.73
C GLU A 139 6.12 9.57 -32.42
N VAL A 140 6.68 8.79 -31.49
CA VAL A 140 6.06 8.53 -30.19
C VAL A 140 6.35 9.69 -29.23
N HIS A 141 5.29 10.39 -28.83
CA HIS A 141 5.34 11.52 -27.91
C HIS A 141 4.80 11.12 -26.54
N ILE A 142 5.66 11.09 -25.52
CA ILE A 142 5.32 10.70 -24.16
C ILE A 142 5.03 11.96 -23.34
N TYR A 143 3.78 12.13 -22.93
CA TYR A 143 3.33 13.26 -22.12
C TYR A 143 2.19 12.82 -21.20
N GLY A 144 1.93 13.63 -20.19
CA GLY A 144 0.82 13.45 -19.28
C GLY A 144 1.11 12.62 -18.03
N LEU A 145 0.12 12.55 -17.15
CA LEU A 145 0.22 11.86 -15.84
C LEU A 145 -0.27 10.41 -15.87
N ALA A 146 -0.51 9.81 -17.03
CA ALA A 146 -1.03 8.43 -17.14
C ALA A 146 -0.28 7.40 -16.27
N GLY A 147 1.06 7.48 -16.22
CA GLY A 147 1.87 6.63 -15.33
C GLY A 147 1.69 6.94 -13.85
N TYR A 148 1.51 8.22 -13.50
CA TYR A 148 1.24 8.63 -12.12
C TYR A 148 -0.17 8.21 -11.66
N ILE A 149 -1.18 8.22 -12.54
CA ILE A 149 -2.51 7.67 -12.25
C ILE A 149 -2.37 6.20 -11.82
N ALA A 150 -1.64 5.40 -12.59
CA ALA A 150 -1.38 4.00 -12.26
C ALA A 150 -0.69 3.84 -10.90
N ALA A 151 0.28 4.70 -10.60
CA ALA A 151 0.98 4.71 -9.33
C ALA A 151 0.08 5.08 -8.15
N VAL A 152 -0.82 6.05 -8.31
CA VAL A 152 -1.82 6.38 -7.28
C VAL A 152 -2.76 5.20 -7.06
N CYS A 153 -3.16 4.47 -8.11
CA CYS A 153 -3.94 3.23 -7.94
C CYS A 153 -3.19 2.19 -7.08
N VAL A 154 -1.89 1.99 -7.30
CA VAL A 154 -1.07 1.07 -6.48
C VAL A 154 -0.94 1.56 -5.04
N ALA A 155 -0.76 2.85 -4.82
CA ALA A 155 -0.71 3.43 -3.47
C ALA A 155 -2.04 3.28 -2.72
N VAL A 156 -3.17 3.54 -3.40
CA VAL A 156 -4.50 3.32 -2.82
C VAL A 156 -4.73 1.85 -2.50
N HIS A 157 -4.28 0.96 -3.36
CA HIS A 157 -4.29 -0.48 -3.11
C HIS A 157 -3.49 -0.85 -1.86
N GLN A 158 -2.31 -0.25 -1.64
CA GLN A 158 -1.51 -0.48 -0.42
C GLN A 158 -2.22 0.01 0.85
N ILE A 159 -2.90 1.16 0.79
CA ILE A 159 -3.56 1.77 1.97
C ILE A 159 -4.87 1.05 2.32
N MET A 160 -5.66 0.64 1.32
CA MET A 160 -6.98 0.03 1.51
C MET A 160 -7.16 -1.25 0.67
N PRO A 161 -6.39 -2.33 0.93
CA PRO A 161 -6.39 -3.52 0.10
C PRO A 161 -7.72 -4.28 0.09
N ASP A 162 -8.51 -4.21 1.16
CA ASP A 162 -9.74 -5.00 1.35
C ASP A 162 -11.04 -4.25 1.01
N HIS A 163 -10.96 -3.09 0.35
CA HIS A 163 -12.18 -2.41 -0.07
C HIS A 163 -12.87 -3.19 -1.21
N LEU A 164 -14.09 -3.68 -0.98
CA LEU A 164 -14.87 -4.36 -2.01
C LEU A 164 -15.55 -3.30 -2.88
N ILE A 165 -15.13 -3.20 -4.15
CA ILE A 165 -15.62 -2.14 -5.05
C ILE A 165 -16.83 -2.60 -5.86
N ALA A 166 -16.87 -3.87 -6.23
CA ALA A 166 -18.03 -4.45 -6.91
C ALA A 166 -18.17 -5.94 -6.62
N ARG A 167 -19.39 -6.38 -6.31
CA ARG A 167 -19.75 -7.80 -6.40
C ARG A 167 -20.26 -8.06 -7.81
N THR A 168 -19.47 -8.69 -8.66
CA THR A 168 -19.94 -9.19 -9.95
C THR A 168 -20.29 -10.68 -9.81
N PRO A 169 -21.22 -11.21 -10.62
CA PRO A 169 -21.62 -12.63 -10.55
C PRO A 169 -20.50 -13.61 -10.91
N ILE A 170 -19.36 -13.13 -11.42
CA ILE A 170 -18.17 -13.92 -11.79
C ILE A 170 -17.11 -13.89 -10.65
N GLY A 171 -17.28 -13.06 -9.62
CA GLY A 171 -16.40 -13.04 -8.44
C GLY A 171 -16.43 -11.73 -7.64
N ASN A 172 -15.92 -11.76 -6.41
CA ASN A 172 -15.76 -10.56 -5.59
C ASN A 172 -14.59 -9.72 -6.16
N PHE A 173 -14.89 -8.60 -6.80
CA PHE A 173 -13.88 -7.66 -7.28
C PHE A 173 -13.38 -6.81 -6.10
N THR A 174 -12.40 -7.35 -5.40
CA THR A 174 -11.67 -6.65 -4.33
C THR A 174 -10.67 -5.65 -4.94
N ASN A 175 -10.39 -4.58 -4.21
CA ASN A 175 -9.37 -3.57 -4.54
C ASN A 175 -7.99 -4.19 -4.88
N ARG A 176 -7.74 -5.44 -4.47
CA ARG A 176 -6.55 -6.22 -4.83
C ARG A 176 -6.21 -6.27 -6.31
N ASN A 177 -7.22 -6.26 -7.19
CA ASN A 177 -6.99 -6.40 -8.63
C ASN A 177 -7.08 -5.06 -9.38
N ILE A 178 -7.27 -3.90 -8.73
CA ILE A 178 -7.49 -2.63 -9.44
C ILE A 178 -6.31 -2.27 -10.35
N PRO A 179 -5.05 -2.22 -9.87
CA PRO A 179 -3.95 -1.76 -10.72
C PRO A 179 -3.82 -2.63 -11.97
N LEU A 180 -3.96 -3.95 -11.82
CA LEU A 180 -3.91 -4.86 -12.95
C LEU A 180 -5.13 -4.76 -13.86
N THR A 181 -6.34 -4.62 -13.29
CA THR A 181 -7.56 -4.54 -14.12
C THR A 181 -7.55 -3.28 -14.95
N LEU A 182 -7.16 -2.13 -14.38
CA LEU A 182 -7.01 -0.89 -15.14
C LEU A 182 -5.93 -1.01 -16.22
N PHE A 183 -4.82 -1.68 -15.93
CA PHE A 183 -3.82 -1.98 -16.95
C PHE A 183 -4.38 -2.85 -18.08
N LEU A 184 -5.12 -3.92 -17.76
CA LEU A 184 -5.76 -4.78 -18.76
C LEU A 184 -6.81 -4.03 -19.58
N VAL A 185 -7.57 -3.12 -18.96
CA VAL A 185 -8.49 -2.22 -19.69
C VAL A 185 -7.72 -1.32 -20.65
N ALA A 186 -6.61 -0.72 -20.22
CA ALA A 186 -5.77 0.12 -21.09
C ALA A 186 -5.22 -0.68 -22.28
N VAL A 187 -4.74 -1.90 -22.06
CA VAL A 187 -4.28 -2.81 -23.13
C VAL A 187 -5.44 -3.18 -24.07
N PHE A 188 -6.61 -3.49 -23.52
CA PHE A 188 -7.78 -3.82 -24.33
C PHE A 188 -8.25 -2.65 -25.20
N LEU A 189 -8.30 -1.44 -24.65
CA LEU A 189 -8.62 -0.22 -25.42
C LEU A 189 -7.60 0.06 -26.51
N TRP A 190 -6.32 -0.21 -26.25
CA TRP A 190 -5.27 -0.13 -27.27
C TRP A 190 -5.47 -1.17 -28.39
N LEU A 191 -5.80 -2.42 -28.05
CA LEU A 191 -6.09 -3.47 -29.04
C LEU A 191 -7.31 -3.13 -29.92
N LEU A 192 -8.29 -2.41 -29.37
CA LEU A 192 -9.45 -1.90 -30.12
C LEU A 192 -9.12 -0.66 -30.98
N GLY A 193 -7.90 -0.12 -30.89
CA GLY A 193 -7.51 1.11 -31.58
C GLY A 193 -8.12 2.39 -30.99
N LEU A 194 -8.71 2.31 -29.79
CA LEU A 194 -9.31 3.45 -29.09
C LEU A 194 -8.30 4.23 -28.25
N LEU A 195 -7.13 3.65 -28.00
CA LEU A 195 -6.08 4.23 -27.17
C LEU A 195 -4.72 4.05 -27.84
N GLU A 196 -3.86 5.07 -27.75
CA GLU A 196 -2.51 4.99 -28.32
C GLU A 196 -1.62 4.06 -27.49
N GLY A 197 -0.66 3.39 -28.15
CA GLY A 197 0.21 2.39 -27.50
C GLY A 197 1.10 2.93 -26.37
N ARG A 198 1.20 4.25 -26.22
CA ARG A 198 1.93 4.89 -25.12
C ARG A 198 1.22 4.85 -23.77
N TYR A 199 -0.12 4.84 -23.74
CA TYR A 199 -0.83 4.82 -22.46
C TYR A 199 -0.63 3.49 -21.71
N PRO A 200 -0.76 2.30 -22.34
CA PRO A 200 -0.48 1.05 -21.65
C PRO A 200 0.96 0.94 -21.16
N THR A 201 1.94 1.44 -21.93
CA THR A 201 3.36 1.38 -21.55
C THR A 201 3.66 2.32 -20.38
N MET A 202 3.13 3.54 -20.40
CA MET A 202 3.21 4.48 -19.27
C MET A 202 2.53 3.92 -18.01
N PHE A 203 1.36 3.30 -18.18
CA PHE A 203 0.61 2.72 -17.08
C PHE A 203 1.37 1.56 -16.42
N LEU A 204 1.94 0.65 -17.23
CA LEU A 204 2.77 -0.44 -16.73
C LEU A 204 4.03 0.07 -16.02
N ALA A 205 4.71 1.05 -16.63
CA ALA A 205 5.88 1.69 -16.03
C ALA A 205 5.52 2.31 -14.67
N GLY A 206 4.37 2.98 -14.58
CA GLY A 206 3.85 3.55 -13.33
C GLY A 206 3.55 2.53 -12.24
N ILE A 207 2.95 1.38 -12.61
CA ILE A 207 2.74 0.27 -11.66
C ILE A 207 4.08 -0.24 -11.12
N ILE A 208 5.06 -0.47 -12.01
CA ILE A 208 6.36 -1.01 -11.64
C ILE A 208 7.11 -0.02 -10.74
N THR A 209 7.18 1.26 -11.11
CA THR A 209 7.93 2.28 -10.36
C THR A 209 7.31 2.55 -9.01
N SER A 210 5.98 2.66 -8.96
CA SER A 210 5.22 2.77 -7.73
C SER A 210 5.46 1.57 -6.80
N TRP A 211 5.33 0.35 -7.33
CA TRP A 211 5.55 -0.85 -6.54
C TRP A 211 6.97 -0.91 -5.97
N ILE A 212 8.00 -0.62 -6.78
CA ILE A 212 9.40 -0.59 -6.33
C ILE A 212 9.57 0.46 -5.23
N TYR A 213 9.03 1.66 -5.42
CA TYR A 213 9.15 2.74 -4.45
C TYR A 213 8.51 2.37 -3.12
N LEU A 214 7.25 1.91 -3.13
CA LEU A 214 6.49 1.58 -1.92
C LEU A 214 7.03 0.34 -1.21
N ARG A 215 7.53 -0.64 -1.97
CA ARG A 215 8.10 -1.87 -1.42
C ARG A 215 9.44 -1.65 -0.73
N PHE A 216 10.32 -0.82 -1.30
CA PHE A 216 11.73 -0.78 -0.89
C PHE A 216 12.24 0.59 -0.45
N ILE A 217 11.71 1.69 -1.01
CA ILE A 217 12.30 3.03 -0.88
C ILE A 217 11.55 3.90 0.12
N GLN A 218 10.22 3.76 0.19
CA GLN A 218 9.33 4.60 0.98
C GLN A 218 9.80 4.73 2.43
N ARG A 219 9.86 5.96 2.95
CA ARG A 219 10.25 6.21 4.33
C ARG A 219 9.01 6.42 5.18
N HIS A 220 8.85 5.61 6.21
CA HIS A 220 7.77 5.77 7.17
C HIS A 220 8.23 6.63 8.36
N ARG A 221 7.31 7.37 8.99
CA ARG A 221 7.58 8.22 10.17
C ARG A 221 8.10 7.43 11.38
N ASN A 222 7.81 6.13 11.45
CA ASN A 222 8.31 5.20 12.47
C ASN A 222 9.79 4.79 12.26
N GLY A 223 10.45 5.26 11.20
CA GLY A 223 11.83 4.91 10.86
C GLY A 223 11.98 3.62 10.04
N SER A 224 10.90 2.89 9.77
CA SER A 224 10.93 1.74 8.85
C SER A 224 10.99 2.20 7.39
N ARG A 225 11.55 1.37 6.52
CA ARG A 225 11.67 1.64 5.08
C ARG A 225 10.93 0.57 4.31
N GLY A 226 10.05 1.01 3.42
CA GLY A 226 9.23 0.16 2.56
C GLY A 226 8.22 -0.70 3.31
N ASP A 227 7.36 -1.34 2.55
CA ASP A 227 6.41 -2.34 3.02
C ASP A 227 6.85 -3.72 2.53
N TYR A 228 7.41 -4.56 3.41
CA TYR A 228 7.83 -5.93 3.10
C TYR A 228 6.72 -6.99 3.31
N SER A 229 5.47 -6.58 3.56
CA SER A 229 4.37 -7.52 3.81
C SER A 229 4.06 -8.41 2.59
N GLU A 230 3.71 -9.68 2.80
CA GLU A 230 3.32 -10.56 1.68
C GLU A 230 2.06 -10.07 0.96
N ASN A 231 1.25 -9.24 1.62
CA ASN A 231 0.04 -8.62 1.06
C ASN A 231 0.36 -7.68 -0.10
N PHE A 232 1.51 -7.00 -0.06
CA PHE A 232 1.98 -6.07 -1.09
C PHE A 232 3.02 -6.68 -2.06
N ALA A 233 3.10 -8.01 -2.12
CA ALA A 233 3.94 -8.67 -3.12
C ALA A 233 3.40 -8.43 -4.54
N PHE A 234 4.28 -8.17 -5.52
CA PHE A 234 3.90 -7.92 -6.91
C PHE A 234 2.98 -9.01 -7.50
N VAL A 235 3.23 -10.27 -7.10
CA VAL A 235 2.44 -11.43 -7.50
C VAL A 235 0.97 -11.28 -7.11
N ARG A 236 0.66 -10.61 -5.99
CA ARG A 236 -0.71 -10.44 -5.51
C ARG A 236 -1.54 -9.44 -6.30
N PHE A 237 -0.92 -8.64 -7.17
CA PHE A 237 -1.65 -7.83 -8.15
C PHE A 237 -2.36 -8.70 -9.20
N PHE A 238 -1.96 -9.98 -9.33
CA PHE A 238 -2.54 -10.92 -10.29
C PHE A 238 -3.65 -11.79 -9.69
N PRO A 239 -4.66 -12.17 -10.49
CA PRO A 239 -5.65 -13.16 -10.13
C PRO A 239 -4.98 -14.46 -9.68
N ILE A 240 -5.61 -15.18 -8.75
CA ILE A 240 -5.06 -16.37 -8.08
C ILE A 240 -4.47 -17.39 -9.08
N VAL A 241 -5.12 -17.57 -10.23
CA VAL A 241 -4.69 -18.50 -11.29
C VAL A 241 -3.35 -18.11 -11.92
N LEU A 242 -3.06 -16.81 -12.05
CA LEU A 242 -1.85 -16.30 -12.69
C LEU A 242 -0.67 -16.13 -11.69
N GLN A 243 -0.96 -16.12 -10.39
CA GLN A 243 0.05 -15.97 -9.34
C GLN A 243 1.23 -16.95 -9.43
N PRO A 244 1.04 -18.27 -9.62
CA PRO A 244 2.19 -19.20 -9.67
C PRO A 244 3.11 -18.90 -10.86
N PHE A 245 2.55 -18.57 -12.03
CA PHE A 245 3.34 -18.24 -13.22
C PHE A 245 4.15 -16.97 -13.03
N VAL A 246 3.54 -15.93 -12.48
CA VAL A 246 4.22 -14.66 -12.21
C VAL A 246 5.29 -14.84 -11.13
N SER A 247 5.05 -15.67 -10.12
CA SER A 247 6.02 -15.94 -9.06
C SER A 247 7.29 -16.60 -9.61
N ILE A 248 7.18 -17.51 -10.58
CA ILE A 248 8.34 -18.12 -11.24
C ILE A 248 9.20 -17.07 -11.96
N LEU A 249 8.59 -16.05 -12.55
CA LEU A 249 9.31 -14.97 -13.25
C LEU A 249 9.91 -13.94 -12.29
N VAL A 250 9.17 -13.58 -11.24
CA VAL A 250 9.54 -12.47 -10.34
C VAL A 250 10.53 -12.91 -9.26
N ASN A 251 10.42 -14.14 -8.74
CA ASN A 251 11.30 -14.62 -7.67
C ASN A 251 12.79 -14.58 -8.04
N PRO A 252 13.22 -15.04 -9.24
CA PRO A 252 14.63 -14.96 -9.64
C PRO A 252 15.15 -13.52 -9.71
N ILE A 253 14.34 -12.60 -10.22
CA ILE A 253 14.67 -11.17 -10.29
C ILE A 253 14.84 -10.62 -8.87
N TYR A 254 13.90 -10.94 -7.98
CA TYR A 254 13.96 -10.54 -6.57
C TYR A 254 15.22 -11.06 -5.86
N TYR A 255 15.55 -12.34 -6.03
CA TYR A 255 16.77 -12.92 -5.43
C TYR A 255 18.05 -12.32 -6.02
N THR A 256 18.05 -12.00 -7.32
CA THR A 256 19.20 -11.35 -7.97
C THR A 256 19.39 -9.92 -7.46
N CYS A 257 18.32 -9.12 -7.39
CA CYS A 257 18.36 -7.77 -6.83
C CYS A 257 18.76 -7.77 -5.35
N ARG A 258 18.37 -8.80 -4.58
CA ARG A 258 18.82 -9.02 -3.21
C ARG A 258 20.31 -9.32 -3.14
N ARG A 259 20.82 -10.20 -4.01
CA ARG A 259 22.24 -10.58 -4.06
C ARG A 259 23.14 -9.40 -4.46
N LEU A 260 22.64 -8.51 -5.32
CA LEU A 260 23.31 -7.28 -5.72
C LEU A 260 23.27 -6.18 -4.64
N GLY A 261 22.64 -6.41 -3.49
CA GLY A 261 22.59 -5.45 -2.37
C GLY A 261 21.73 -4.21 -2.64
N ILE A 262 20.99 -4.19 -3.75
CA ILE A 262 20.06 -3.12 -4.12
C ILE A 262 18.87 -3.11 -3.15
N ILE A 263 18.43 -4.31 -2.74
CA ILE A 263 17.37 -4.51 -1.76
C ILE A 263 18.00 -4.86 -0.42
N LYS A 264 18.18 -3.86 0.45
CA LYS A 264 18.55 -4.08 1.85
C LYS A 264 17.29 -4.48 2.62
N HIS A 265 17.07 -5.78 2.77
CA HIS A 265 16.11 -6.25 3.75
C HIS A 265 16.67 -5.89 5.12
N THR A 266 16.21 -4.79 5.72
CA THR A 266 16.34 -4.67 7.17
C THR A 266 15.57 -5.86 7.71
N PRO A 267 16.18 -6.80 8.44
CA PRO A 267 15.41 -7.79 9.15
C PRO A 267 14.51 -6.97 10.07
N VAL A 268 13.22 -6.89 9.77
CA VAL A 268 12.26 -6.78 10.86
C VAL A 268 12.62 -8.00 11.70
N PRO A 269 13.09 -7.82 12.95
CA PRO A 269 13.34 -8.97 13.81
C PRO A 269 12.12 -9.86 13.68
N PRO A 270 12.28 -11.17 13.48
CA PRO A 270 11.12 -12.05 13.44
C PRO A 270 10.29 -11.66 14.65
N ALA A 271 9.07 -11.18 14.39
CA ALA A 271 8.04 -11.26 15.39
C ALA A 271 7.93 -12.76 15.61
N THR A 272 8.70 -13.24 16.59
CA THR A 272 8.60 -14.60 17.10
C THR A 272 7.12 -14.84 17.19
N SER A 273 6.70 -15.92 16.57
CA SER A 273 5.39 -16.53 16.73
C SER A 273 5.13 -16.77 18.22
N ASN A 274 4.82 -15.70 18.93
CA ASN A 274 4.39 -15.65 20.29
C ASN A 274 3.18 -14.76 20.20
N THR A 275 2.02 -15.40 20.24
CA THR A 275 0.89 -14.93 21.02
C THR A 275 1.33 -13.87 22.04
N LEU A 276 1.30 -12.59 21.67
CA LEU A 276 1.46 -11.52 22.65
C LEU A 276 0.06 -11.22 23.15
N PRO A 277 -0.24 -11.53 24.43
CA PRO A 277 -1.44 -11.00 25.04
C PRO A 277 -1.30 -9.47 25.07
N LEU A 278 -2.42 -8.80 24.92
CA LEU A 278 -2.56 -7.36 25.07
C LEU A 278 -1.89 -6.92 26.39
N SER A 279 -0.66 -6.44 26.34
CA SER A 279 0.10 -6.03 27.52
C SER A 279 1.05 -4.90 27.15
N SER A 280 0.63 -3.69 27.52
CA SER A 280 1.46 -2.50 27.74
C SER A 280 2.42 -2.07 26.63
N VAL A 281 2.00 -1.06 25.89
CA VAL A 281 2.91 -0.16 25.19
C VAL A 281 3.80 0.55 26.23
N SER A 282 5.06 0.13 26.36
CA SER A 282 6.08 0.87 27.09
C SER A 282 6.75 1.85 26.13
N ILE A 283 6.28 3.09 26.11
CA ILE A 283 7.02 4.20 25.49
C ILE A 283 8.23 4.47 26.39
N SER A 284 9.41 4.06 25.92
CA SER A 284 10.69 4.46 26.53
C SER A 284 10.87 5.96 26.32
N MET A 285 10.35 6.76 27.25
CA MET A 285 10.71 8.17 27.38
C MET A 285 12.11 8.21 28.04
N GLY A 286 13.11 8.69 27.30
CA GLY A 286 14.48 8.80 27.82
C GLY A 286 14.53 9.66 29.08
N GLY A 287 15.20 9.16 30.12
CA GLY A 287 15.46 9.87 31.38
C GLY A 287 14.60 9.45 32.59
N VAL A 288 13.81 8.38 32.49
CA VAL A 288 13.03 7.85 33.63
C VAL A 288 13.55 6.47 34.02
N ASP A 289 13.94 6.31 35.28
CA ASP A 289 14.46 5.06 35.81
C ASP A 289 13.47 3.90 35.62
N PRO A 290 13.92 2.71 35.16
CA PRO A 290 13.06 1.55 34.94
C PRO A 290 12.21 1.16 36.15
N TYR A 291 12.71 1.44 37.36
CA TYR A 291 12.04 1.16 38.62
C TYR A 291 10.80 2.04 38.86
N ASP A 292 10.85 3.31 38.44
CA ASP A 292 9.73 4.24 38.58
C ASP A 292 8.61 3.95 37.59
N MET A 293 8.94 3.46 36.39
CA MET A 293 7.95 2.98 35.44
C MET A 293 7.21 1.75 35.98
N GLU A 294 7.93 0.80 36.58
CA GLU A 294 7.32 -0.40 37.14
C GLU A 294 6.44 -0.07 38.36
N ARG A 295 6.86 0.86 39.21
CA ARG A 295 6.03 1.38 40.31
C ARG A 295 4.73 2.01 39.80
N ARG A 296 4.80 2.87 38.78
CA ARG A 296 3.62 3.51 38.18
C ARG A 296 2.68 2.49 37.52
N ARG A 297 3.26 1.49 36.85
CA ARG A 297 2.52 0.37 36.25
C ARG A 297 1.73 -0.42 37.30
N GLN A 298 2.35 -0.73 38.44
CA GLN A 298 1.68 -1.46 39.52
C GLN A 298 0.53 -0.68 40.17
N ILE A 299 0.67 0.65 40.31
CA ILE A 299 -0.41 1.52 40.82
C ILE A 299 -1.58 1.54 39.83
N ALA A 300 -1.30 1.66 38.53
CA ALA A 300 -2.33 1.64 37.49
C ALA A 300 -3.08 0.30 37.45
N LEU A 301 -2.35 -0.82 37.58
CA LEU A 301 -2.95 -2.16 37.62
C LEU A 301 -3.83 -2.36 38.86
N LYS A 302 -3.39 -1.86 40.03
CA LYS A 302 -4.20 -1.90 41.27
C LYS A 302 -5.47 -1.06 41.13
N ALA A 303 -5.37 0.16 40.60
CA ALA A 303 -6.52 1.03 40.37
C ALA A 303 -7.51 0.44 39.36
N LEU A 304 -7.03 -0.26 38.32
CA LEU A 304 -7.88 -0.96 37.37
C LEU A 304 -8.62 -2.13 38.03
N ASN A 305 -7.92 -2.92 38.85
CA ASN A 305 -8.50 -4.08 39.52
C ASN A 305 -9.54 -3.66 40.58
N GLU A 306 -9.32 -2.53 41.26
CA GLU A 306 -10.30 -1.93 42.17
C GLU A 306 -11.56 -1.46 41.44
N ARG A 307 -11.41 -0.84 40.25
CA ARG A 307 -12.56 -0.46 39.41
C ARG A 307 -13.32 -1.68 38.88
N LEU A 308 -12.62 -2.73 38.49
CA LEU A 308 -13.23 -3.95 37.95
C LEU A 308 -13.98 -4.73 39.05
N SER A 309 -13.38 -4.87 40.24
CA SER A 309 -14.06 -5.47 41.40
C SER A 309 -15.28 -4.65 41.82
N LYS A 310 -15.17 -3.32 41.91
CA LYS A 310 -16.32 -2.45 42.23
C LYS A 310 -17.43 -2.49 41.19
N ALA A 311 -17.09 -2.65 39.90
CA ALA A 311 -18.08 -2.85 38.83
C ALA A 311 -18.75 -4.24 38.90
N THR A 312 -18.02 -5.27 39.35
CA THR A 312 -18.52 -6.63 39.55
C THR A 312 -19.41 -6.73 40.79
N ASP A 313 -19.10 -6.00 41.86
CA ASP A 313 -19.96 -5.91 43.04
C ASP A 313 -21.23 -5.08 42.77
N SER A 314 -21.13 -4.07 41.89
CA SER A 314 -22.29 -3.27 41.46
C SER A 314 -23.24 -4.05 40.55
N SER A 315 -22.78 -5.09 39.84
CA SER A 315 -23.66 -5.97 39.05
C SER A 315 -24.34 -7.06 39.90
N ARG A 316 -23.77 -7.41 41.07
CA ARG A 316 -24.35 -8.40 42.00
C ARG A 316 -25.47 -7.84 42.89
N SER A 317 -25.54 -6.53 43.08
CA SER A 317 -26.53 -5.88 43.97
C SER A 317 -27.88 -5.54 43.31
N LYS A 318 -28.11 -5.92 42.04
CA LYS A 318 -29.38 -5.65 41.33
C LYS A 318 -30.18 -6.91 40.93
N ALA A 319 -30.13 -7.98 41.72
CA ALA A 319 -31.02 -9.12 41.52
C ALA A 319 -31.55 -9.70 42.84
N LEU A 320 -32.82 -9.40 43.15
CA LEU A 320 -33.76 -10.18 43.98
C LEU A 320 -35.17 -9.56 43.79
N PRO A 321 -36.29 -10.26 44.06
CA PRO A 321 -36.58 -11.70 43.95
C PRO A 321 -37.92 -11.97 43.23
N LYS A 322 -38.23 -13.22 42.86
CA LYS A 322 -39.62 -13.67 42.70
C LYS A 322 -39.77 -15.08 43.26
N SER A 323 -40.78 -15.23 44.12
CA SER A 323 -41.11 -16.42 44.88
C SER A 323 -42.30 -17.17 44.29
N PHE A 324 -42.28 -18.50 44.50
CA PHE A 324 -43.35 -19.53 44.41
C PHE A 324 -43.80 -20.06 43.02
N PRO A 325 -44.36 -21.30 42.94
CA PRO A 325 -43.74 -22.59 43.28
C PRO A 325 -43.86 -23.64 42.14
N GLN A 326 -43.28 -24.80 42.42
CA GLN A 326 -43.11 -26.02 41.62
C GLN A 326 -44.36 -26.56 40.89
N SER A 327 -44.24 -26.82 39.58
CA SER A 327 -44.93 -27.93 38.94
C SER A 327 -44.11 -28.52 37.79
N THR A 328 -44.03 -29.84 37.81
CA THR A 328 -43.49 -30.78 36.83
C THR A 328 -44.05 -30.58 35.42
N ILE A 329 -43.21 -30.69 34.38
CA ILE A 329 -43.36 -31.58 33.21
C ILE A 329 -42.10 -31.50 32.30
N LYS A 330 -41.80 -32.65 31.71
CA LYS A 330 -40.64 -33.08 30.91
C LYS A 330 -40.53 -32.37 29.55
N SER A 331 -39.30 -32.14 29.05
CA SER A 331 -38.73 -32.84 27.87
C SER A 331 -37.47 -32.15 27.29
N SER A 332 -36.40 -32.95 27.19
CA SER A 332 -35.38 -33.05 26.12
C SER A 332 -34.68 -31.80 25.54
N ALA A 333 -33.40 -31.63 25.89
CA ALA A 333 -32.34 -31.15 25.00
C ALA A 333 -31.06 -31.97 25.25
N PRO A 334 -30.29 -32.38 24.22
CA PRO A 334 -29.09 -33.19 24.42
C PRO A 334 -27.88 -32.31 24.74
N ALA A 335 -27.11 -32.73 25.73
CA ALA A 335 -25.80 -32.17 26.08
C ALA A 335 -24.70 -32.86 25.27
N ILE A 336 -23.80 -32.08 24.68
CA ILE A 336 -22.53 -32.57 24.11
C ILE A 336 -21.42 -32.18 25.11
N SER A 337 -20.86 -33.20 25.74
CA SER A 337 -19.72 -33.16 26.66
C SER A 337 -18.40 -33.07 25.89
N ILE A 338 -17.55 -32.10 26.23
CA ILE A 338 -16.16 -32.01 25.74
C ILE A 338 -15.26 -32.75 26.75
N ASN A 339 -14.75 -33.92 26.35
CA ASN A 339 -13.74 -34.67 27.08
C ASN A 339 -12.34 -34.09 26.79
N ILE A 340 -11.60 -33.78 27.86
CA ILE A 340 -10.17 -33.47 27.84
C ILE A 340 -9.44 -34.77 28.23
N PRO A 341 -8.54 -35.33 27.41
CA PRO A 341 -7.73 -36.46 27.83
C PRO A 341 -6.47 -35.98 28.57
N THR A 342 -6.37 -36.39 29.83
CA THR A 342 -5.15 -36.39 30.65
C THR A 342 -4.38 -37.68 30.35
N THR A 343 -3.12 -37.61 29.89
CA THR A 343 -2.23 -38.77 29.81
C THR A 343 -1.01 -38.57 30.69
N SER A 344 -0.97 -39.38 31.77
CA SER A 344 0.20 -39.67 32.59
C SER A 344 0.87 -40.95 32.08
N SER A 345 2.18 -40.86 31.88
CA SER A 345 3.26 -41.86 32.03
C SER A 345 2.90 -43.35 32.23
N ALA A 346 3.47 -44.23 31.38
CA ALA A 346 4.41 -45.30 31.80
C ALA A 346 4.92 -46.19 30.62
N ALA A 347 6.26 -46.27 30.52
CA ALA A 347 7.15 -47.44 30.38
C ALA A 347 7.16 -48.41 29.16
N SER A 348 8.40 -48.52 28.61
CA SER A 348 9.15 -49.71 28.08
C SER A 348 8.74 -50.26 26.69
N THR A 349 9.61 -50.69 25.75
CA THR A 349 10.94 -51.35 25.85
C THR A 349 11.69 -51.34 24.49
N SER A 350 13.05 -51.40 24.55
CA SER A 350 14.02 -51.98 23.58
C SER A 350 14.33 -51.20 22.28
N HIS A 351 15.55 -51.11 21.72
CA HIS A 351 16.73 -51.97 21.75
C HIS A 351 18.05 -51.15 21.63
N GLU A 352 19.09 -51.65 22.28
CA GLU A 352 20.48 -51.18 22.33
C GLU A 352 21.34 -51.88 21.26
N SER A 353 22.29 -51.16 20.62
CA SER A 353 23.59 -51.71 20.20
C SER A 353 24.59 -50.63 19.73
N LEU A 354 25.63 -50.41 20.57
CA LEU A 354 27.08 -50.37 20.28
C LEU A 354 27.59 -49.58 19.04
N ILE A 355 28.51 -48.60 19.14
CA ILE A 355 30.01 -48.74 19.17
C ILE A 355 30.58 -47.31 19.40
N LYS A 356 31.22 -47.02 20.54
CA LYS A 356 32.67 -47.02 20.88
C LYS A 356 33.50 -45.81 20.38
N PHE A 357 33.92 -44.96 21.32
CA PHE A 357 35.02 -43.98 21.22
C PHE A 357 36.39 -44.68 21.22
N PRO A 358 37.44 -43.98 20.74
CA PRO A 358 38.71 -44.00 21.46
C PRO A 358 39.23 -42.59 21.78
N GLU A 359 39.84 -42.47 22.95
CA GLU A 359 40.67 -41.34 23.38
C GLU A 359 42.06 -41.37 22.74
N GLY A 360 42.57 -40.17 22.46
CA GLY A 360 43.93 -39.75 22.81
C GLY A 360 45.03 -40.00 21.77
N GLU A 361 45.53 -38.92 21.14
CA GLU A 361 46.98 -38.69 21.03
C GLU A 361 47.34 -37.24 20.69
N GLN A 362 48.60 -36.94 20.96
CA GLN A 362 49.21 -35.63 21.18
C GLN A 362 49.44 -34.79 19.91
N ASN A 363 49.33 -33.47 20.10
CA ASN A 363 50.29 -32.42 19.70
C ASN A 363 50.76 -32.35 18.22
N LYS A 364 50.34 -31.32 17.47
CA LYS A 364 51.24 -30.47 16.66
C LYS A 364 50.52 -29.27 16.00
N ASN A 365 51.14 -28.12 16.20
CA ASN A 365 51.18 -26.86 15.46
C ASN A 365 50.61 -26.75 14.03
N GLN A 366 50.21 -25.50 13.74
CA GLN A 366 50.32 -24.69 12.51
C GLN A 366 49.10 -24.49 11.60
N LEU A 367 48.85 -23.19 11.35
CA LEU A 367 48.17 -22.55 10.20
C LEU A 367 48.46 -23.19 8.83
N PRO A 368 47.74 -22.79 7.76
CA PRO A 368 46.57 -21.90 7.71
C PRO A 368 45.25 -22.60 7.44
#